data_AF-A0A532E674-F1
#
_entry.id   AF-A0A532E674-F1
#
_cell.length_a   1.000
_cell.length_b   1.000
_cell.length_c   1.000
_cell.angle_alpha   90.00
_cell.angle_beta   90.00
_cell.angle_gamma   90.00
#
_symmetry.space_group_name_H-M   'P 1'
#
loop_
_entity.id
_entity.type
_entity.pdbx_description
1 polymer ?
#
loop_
_entity_poly.entity_id
_entity_poly.type
_entity_poly.pdbx_seq_one_letter_code
_entity_poly.pdbx_strand_id
1 'polypeptide(L)'
;SLWLWRGRLFTAQWLLWLLMLSAPFPYIATTAGWMTAEIGRQPWLVYGLLRTADGASPLVHSGNALFTLLGFLGLYLVLGLLFLFLMG
;
A
#
# COMPACT_ATOMS: atom_id res chain seq x y z
N SER A 1 -21.39 -9.84 9.79
CA SER A 1 -22.34 -8.71 9.87
C SER A 1 -23.67 -9.20 10.44
N LEU A 2 -24.24 -8.48 11.42
CA LEU A 2 -25.50 -8.84 12.11
C LEU A 2 -26.69 -9.13 11.18
N TRP A 3 -26.66 -8.59 9.96
CA TRP A 3 -27.69 -8.75 8.92
C TRP A 3 -27.57 -10.06 8.12
N LEU A 4 -26.37 -10.65 8.05
CA LEU A 4 -26.13 -11.98 7.47
C LEU A 4 -26.71 -13.06 8.38
N TRP A 5 -26.54 -12.86 9.68
CA TRP A 5 -27.09 -13.71 10.75
C TRP A 5 -28.62 -13.66 10.83
N ARG A 6 -29.26 -12.61 10.31
CA ARG A 6 -30.72 -12.43 10.23
C ARG A 6 -31.32 -12.83 8.87
N GLY A 7 -30.52 -13.40 7.96
CA GLY A 7 -30.96 -13.87 6.64
C GLY A 7 -31.44 -12.77 5.67
N ARG A 8 -31.25 -11.49 5.99
CA ARG A 8 -31.74 -10.34 5.20
C ARG A 8 -30.68 -9.67 4.34
N LEU A 9 -29.49 -10.26 4.26
CA LEU A 9 -28.38 -9.68 3.51
C LEU A 9 -28.67 -9.59 2.00
N PHE A 10 -29.32 -10.62 1.45
CA PHE A 10 -29.63 -10.71 0.02
C PHE A 10 -30.84 -9.88 -0.42
N THR A 11 -31.67 -9.42 0.52
CA THR A 11 -32.82 -8.54 0.24
C THR A 11 -32.45 -7.06 0.28
N ALA A 12 -31.34 -6.69 0.93
CA ALA A 12 -30.86 -5.32 1.02
C ALA A 12 -29.87 -5.00 -0.11
N GLN A 13 -30.37 -4.71 -1.31
CA GLN A 13 -29.54 -4.39 -2.49
C GLN A 13 -28.54 -3.26 -2.24
N TRP A 14 -28.93 -2.22 -1.47
CA TRP A 14 -28.04 -1.11 -1.10
C TRP A 14 -26.81 -1.56 -0.29
N LEU A 15 -26.97 -2.57 0.57
CA LEU A 15 -25.89 -3.10 1.40
C LEU A 15 -24.91 -3.90 0.55
N LEU A 16 -25.39 -4.63 -0.45
CA LEU A 16 -24.54 -5.36 -1.40
C LEU A 16 -23.69 -4.40 -2.25
N TRP A 17 -24.25 -3.27 -2.68
CA TRP A 17 -23.50 -2.21 -3.36
C TRP A 17 -22.40 -1.59 -2.48
N LEU A 18 -22.70 -1.29 -1.22
CA LEU A 18 -21.70 -0.79 -0.27
C LEU A 18 -20.59 -1.81 -0.01
N LEU A 19 -20.93 -3.09 0.11
CA LEU A 19 -19.95 -4.17 0.28
C LEU A 19 -19.05 -4.31 -0.96
N MET A 20 -19.62 -4.23 -2.16
CA MET A 20 -18.85 -4.28 -3.41
C MET A 20 -17.89 -3.08 -3.53
N LEU A 21 -18.37 -1.88 -3.21
CA LEU A 21 -17.55 -0.66 -3.19
C LEU A 21 -16.52 -0.63 -2.06
N SER A 22 -16.65 -1.48 -1.04
CA SER A 22 -15.69 -1.56 0.07
C SER A 22 -14.44 -2.38 -0.25
N ALA A 23 -14.40 -3.10 -1.38
CA ALA A 23 -13.27 -3.92 -1.79
C ALA A 23 -11.88 -3.20 -1.78
N PRO A 24 -11.73 -1.95 -2.24
CA PRO A 24 -10.44 -1.23 -2.16
C PRO A 24 -10.10 -0.69 -0.77
N PHE A 25 -11.08 -0.60 0.14
CA PHE A 25 -10.91 0.09 1.42
C PHE A 25 -9.87 -0.57 2.35
N PRO A 26 -9.84 -1.92 2.50
CA PRO A 26 -8.80 -2.58 3.29
C PRO A 26 -7.37 -2.30 2.79
N TYR A 27 -7.17 -2.21 1.47
CA TYR A 27 -5.86 -1.90 0.88
C TYR A 27 -5.41 -0.49 1.25
N ILE A 28 -6.28 0.49 1.08
CA ILE A 28 -5.99 1.90 1.44
C ILE A 28 -5.70 2.02 2.93
N ALA A 29 -6.53 1.40 3.78
CA ALA A 29 -6.34 1.44 5.22
C ALA A 29 -4.99 0.83 5.65
N THR A 30 -4.59 -0.28 5.01
CA THR A 30 -3.31 -0.94 5.29
C THR A 30 -2.13 -0.06 4.87
N THR A 31 -2.15 0.48 3.65
CA THR A 31 -1.07 1.36 3.17
C THR A 31 -0.97 2.63 4.01
N ALA A 32 -2.10 3.26 4.36
CA ALA A 32 -2.12 4.45 5.22
C ALA A 32 -1.60 4.16 6.64
N GLY A 33 -1.93 2.99 7.20
CA GLY A 33 -1.41 2.54 8.48
C GLY A 33 0.12 2.41 8.49
N TRP A 34 0.68 1.79 7.45
CA TRP A 34 2.13 1.68 7.25
C TRP A 34 2.79 3.05 7.08
N MET A 35 2.24 3.90 6.21
CA MET A 35 2.76 5.26 6.02
C MET A 35 2.79 6.06 7.32
N THR A 36 1.74 5.97 8.14
CA THR A 36 1.67 6.66 9.43
C THR A 36 2.76 6.15 10.38
N ALA A 37 2.97 4.84 10.44
CA ALA A 37 4.00 4.24 11.29
C ALA A 37 5.43 4.61 10.85
N GLU A 38 5.69 4.62 9.55
CA GLU A 38 7.02 4.91 8.98
C GLU A 38 7.36 6.40 9.04
N ILE A 39 6.43 7.26 8.66
CA ILE A 39 6.60 8.72 8.72
C ILE A 39 6.67 9.18 10.18
N GLY A 40 5.86 8.59 11.07
CA GLY A 40 5.88 8.93 12.49
C GLY A 40 7.20 8.61 13.20
N ARG A 41 8.04 7.73 12.63
CA ARG A 41 9.37 7.40 13.15
C ARG A 41 10.47 8.38 12.68
N GLN A 42 10.23 9.15 11.62
CA GLN A 42 11.16 10.19 11.18
C GLN A 42 11.35 11.23 12.29
N PRO A 43 12.58 11.73 12.56
CA PRO A 43 13.79 11.65 11.74
C PRO A 43 14.72 10.46 12.06
N TRP A 44 14.22 9.43 12.76
CA TRP A 44 15.03 8.31 13.23
C TRP A 44 14.78 7.06 12.40
N LEU A 45 15.86 6.38 12.00
CA LEU A 45 15.80 5.04 11.44
C LEU A 45 15.77 4.01 12.57
N VAL A 46 16.62 4.21 13.57
CA VAL A 46 16.61 3.52 14.87
C VAL A 46 16.67 4.58 15.96
N TYR A 47 15.64 4.63 16.83
CA TYR A 47 15.54 5.64 17.89
C TYR A 47 16.81 5.70 18.74
N GLY A 48 17.38 6.90 18.86
CA GLY A 48 18.57 7.18 19.67
C GLY A 48 19.88 6.61 19.14
N LEU A 49 19.88 5.91 18.00
CA LEU A 49 21.05 5.22 17.44
C LEU A 49 21.41 5.69 16.03
N LEU A 50 20.42 5.78 15.12
CA LEU A 50 20.68 6.09 13.72
C LEU A 50 19.63 7.05 13.16
N ARG A 51 20.07 8.19 12.64
CA ARG A 51 19.22 9.15 11.95
C ARG A 51 19.03 8.74 10.49
N THR A 52 17.89 9.10 9.91
CA THR A 52 17.60 8.79 8.51
C THR A 52 18.53 9.50 7.53
N ALA A 53 19.04 10.68 7.90
CA ALA A 53 20.05 11.41 7.12
C ALA A 53 21.39 10.66 7.00
N ASP A 54 21.78 9.92 8.04
CA ASP A 54 23.05 9.18 8.09
C ASP A 54 22.93 7.75 7.51
N GLY A 55 21.70 7.32 7.19
CA GLY A 55 21.42 6.00 6.62
C GLY A 55 21.58 5.91 5.10
N ALA A 56 21.74 7.05 4.41
CA ALA A 56 21.95 7.07 2.97
C ALA A 56 23.41 6.73 2.63
N SER A 57 23.64 5.76 1.74
CA SER A 57 25.00 5.37 1.36
C SER A 57 25.66 6.49 0.53
N PRO A 58 26.79 7.06 0.99
CA PRO A 58 27.46 8.16 0.30
C PRO A 58 28.15 7.72 -1.01
N LEU A 59 28.25 6.41 -1.26
CA LEU A 59 28.95 5.82 -2.40
C LEU A 59 28.07 5.64 -3.64
N VAL A 60 26.75 5.81 -3.52
CA VAL A 60 25.82 5.61 -4.64
C VAL A 60 25.56 6.95 -5.31
N HIS A 61 26.01 7.10 -6.55
CA HIS A 61 25.68 8.25 -7.38
C HIS A 61 24.15 8.39 -7.51
N SER A 62 23.64 9.61 -7.35
CA SER A 62 22.21 9.94 -7.46
C SER A 62 21.58 9.43 -8.77
N GLY A 63 22.34 9.43 -9.87
CA GLY A 63 21.92 8.88 -11.15
C GLY A 63 21.63 7.37 -11.13
N ASN A 64 22.43 6.59 -10.40
CA ASN A 64 22.23 5.13 -10.31
C ASN A 64 20.99 4.81 -9.47
N ALA A 65 20.75 5.57 -8.39
CA ALA A 65 19.56 5.41 -7.56
C ALA A 65 18.27 5.71 -8.34
N LEU A 66 18.27 6.76 -9.17
CA LEU A 66 17.12 7.09 -10.01
C LEU A 66 16.87 6.02 -11.09
N PHE A 67 17.93 5.52 -11.72
CA PHE A 67 17.81 4.48 -12.74
C PHE A 67 17.20 3.19 -12.18
N THR A 68 17.70 2.71 -11.03
CA THR A 68 17.15 1.51 -10.39
C THR A 68 15.72 1.72 -9.89
N LEU A 69 15.41 2.90 -9.32
CA LEU A 69 14.06 3.25 -8.89
C LEU A 69 13.06 3.20 -10.05
N LEU A 70 13.41 3.81 -11.19
CA LEU A 70 12.56 3.77 -12.39
C LEU A 70 12.44 2.35 -12.96
N GLY A 71 13.52 1.57 -12.93
CA GLY A 71 13.50 0.16 -13.32
C GLY A 71 12.52 -0.67 -12.47
N PHE A 72 12.59 -0.53 -11.14
CA PHE A 72 11.66 -1.21 -10.23
C PHE A 72 10.23 -0.70 -10.38
N LEU A 73 10.03 0.60 -10.56
CA LEU A 73 8.71 1.18 -10.83
C LEU A 73 8.09 0.56 -12.09
N GLY A 74 8.84 0.52 -13.20
CA GLY A 74 8.40 -0.10 -14.44
C GLY A 74 8.06 -1.58 -14.27
N LEU A 75 8.92 -2.34 -13.59
CA LEU A 75 8.69 -3.76 -13.30
C LEU A 75 7.39 -3.97 -12.51
N TYR A 76 7.18 -3.23 -11.42
CA TYR A 76 5.96 -3.36 -10.61
C TYR A 76 4.70 -2.93 -11.37
N LEU A 77 4.79 -1.92 -12.24
CA LEU A 77 3.68 -1.52 -13.11
C LEU A 77 3.31 -2.64 -14.09
N VAL A 78 4.28 -3.25 -14.76
CA VAL A 78 4.03 -4.37 -15.68
C VAL A 78 3.40 -5.55 -14.95
N LEU A 79 3.94 -5.92 -13.78
CA LEU A 79 3.39 -7.00 -12.95
C LEU A 79 1.96 -6.68 -12.47
N GLY A 80 1.70 -5.43 -12.06
CA GLY A 80 0.37 -4.98 -11.66
C GLY A 80 -0.65 -5.03 -12.80
N LEU A 81 -0.28 -4.57 -13.99
CA LEU A 81 -1.13 -4.64 -15.19
C LEU A 81 -1.41 -6.08 -15.60
N LEU A 82 -0.39 -6.94 -15.57
CA LEU A 82 -0.55 -8.37 -15.87
C LEU A 82 -1.47 -9.05 -14.86
N PHE A 83 -1.36 -8.73 -13.57
CA PHE A 83 -2.26 -9.25 -12.54
C PHE A 83 -3.71 -8.81 -12.79
N LEU A 84 -3.95 -7.53 -13.11
CA LEU A 84 -5.29 -7.03 -13.44
C LEU A 84 -5.85 -7.68 -14.71
N PHE A 85 -5.01 -7.93 -15.71
CA PHE A 85 -5.42 -8.63 -16.93
C PHE A 85 -5.80 -10.10 -16.65
N LEU A 86 -5.09 -10.78 -15.74
CA LEU A 86 -5.39 -12.16 -15.37
C LEU A 86 -6.62 -12.31 -14.46
N MET A 87 -6.85 -11.33 -13.59
CA MET A 87 -7.98 -11.33 -12.63
C MET A 87 -9.25 -10.69 -13.19
N GLY A 88 -9.11 -9.88 -14.24
CA GLY A 88 -10.21 -9.21 -14.95
C GLY A 88 -11.01 -10.12 -15.87
#